data_AF-L8PK10-F1
#
_entry.id   AF-L8PK10-F1
#
_cell.length_a   1.000
_cell.length_b   1.000
_cell.length_c   1.000
_cell.angle_alpha   90.00
_cell.angle_beta   90.00
_cell.angle_gamma   90.00
#
_symmetry.space_group_name_H-M   'P 1'
#
loop_
_entity.id
_entity.type
_entity.pdbx_description
1 polymer ?
#
loop_
_entity_poly.entity_id
_entity_poly.type
_entity_poly.pdbx_seq_one_letter_code
_entity_poly.pdbx_strand_id
1 'polypeptide(L)'
;MPGGSTEARADAATRYARGTEELRLSPELPEIWREIVRDCLAPTHTERAARVSDTGALLRRVEEAAGASRSARLPRLRPRRWRRAVLVAAIVAVAMLGGTAVTYALRDDPPAAAAPPSCKKPAVYEDAEHGRGYTAGWSNTWEFVVKQGEGGSQVREAQCLLRYLHGISEVGEVDGDFGPLTHAAVVSFQKRAGLDADGIVGPRTWSALRKAGEA
;
A
#
# COMPACT_ATOMS: atom_id res chain seq x y z
N MET A 1 -17.86 -23.72 -1.38
CA MET A 1 -16.92 -23.20 -2.40
C MET A 1 -15.52 -23.18 -1.78
N PRO A 2 -14.44 -23.46 -2.53
CA PRO A 2 -13.09 -23.13 -2.06
C PRO A 2 -13.08 -21.64 -1.62
N GLY A 3 -12.55 -21.35 -0.43
CA GLY A 3 -12.65 -20.01 0.19
C GLY A 3 -13.87 -19.77 1.10
N GLY A 4 -14.53 -20.83 1.59
CA GLY A 4 -15.66 -20.71 2.52
C GLY A 4 -15.28 -20.17 3.91
N SER A 5 -14.07 -20.45 4.39
CA SER A 5 -13.51 -19.94 5.65
C SER A 5 -12.45 -18.85 5.39
N THR A 6 -12.15 -18.07 6.43
CA THR A 6 -11.06 -17.08 6.42
C THR A 6 -9.71 -17.72 6.13
N GLU A 7 -9.43 -18.87 6.76
CA GLU A 7 -8.22 -19.65 6.58
C GLU A 7 -8.05 -20.16 5.13
N ALA A 8 -9.13 -20.69 4.53
CA ALA A 8 -9.09 -21.13 3.13
C ALA A 8 -8.82 -19.98 2.14
N ARG A 9 -9.27 -18.75 2.46
CA ARG A 9 -8.97 -17.55 1.64
C ARG A 9 -7.52 -17.11 1.81
N ALA A 10 -6.98 -17.17 3.02
CA ALA A 10 -5.59 -16.85 3.31
C ALA A 10 -4.62 -17.83 2.65
N ASP A 11 -4.92 -19.13 2.69
CA ASP A 11 -4.14 -20.16 2.00
C ASP A 11 -4.17 -19.98 0.48
N ALA A 12 -5.35 -19.71 -0.10
CA ALA A 12 -5.49 -19.44 -1.53
C ALA A 12 -4.71 -18.19 -1.97
N ALA A 13 -4.77 -17.10 -1.19
CA ALA A 13 -3.99 -15.89 -1.45
C ALA A 13 -2.48 -16.18 -1.38
N THR A 14 -2.05 -17.03 -0.44
CA THR A 14 -0.65 -17.44 -0.28
C THR A 14 -0.15 -18.26 -1.48
N ARG A 15 -0.93 -19.23 -1.95
CA ARG A 15 -0.60 -20.03 -3.15
C ARG A 15 -0.52 -19.16 -4.41
N TYR A 16 -1.43 -18.21 -4.56
CA TYR A 16 -1.38 -17.22 -5.63
C TYR A 16 -0.13 -16.33 -5.56
N ALA A 17 0.18 -15.76 -4.40
CA ALA A 17 1.35 -14.90 -4.21
C ALA A 17 2.69 -15.64 -4.50
N ARG A 18 2.74 -16.95 -4.23
CA ARG A 18 3.90 -17.81 -4.52
C ARG A 18 3.97 -18.27 -5.98
N GLY A 19 2.97 -17.95 -6.80
CA GLY A 19 2.87 -18.42 -8.19
C GLY A 19 2.60 -19.91 -8.34
N THR A 20 2.16 -20.59 -7.27
CA THR A 20 1.83 -22.03 -7.31
C THR A 20 0.40 -22.27 -7.81
N GLU A 21 -0.46 -21.24 -7.77
CA GLU A 21 -1.76 -21.24 -8.42
C GLU A 21 -2.05 -19.88 -9.09
N GLU A 22 -2.94 -19.89 -10.06
CA GLU A 22 -3.43 -18.68 -10.72
C GLU A 22 -4.52 -17.97 -9.89
N LEU A 23 -4.69 -16.67 -10.13
CA LEU A 23 -5.76 -15.88 -9.52
C LEU A 23 -7.13 -16.38 -9.99
N ARG A 24 -7.86 -17.04 -9.10
CA ARG A 24 -9.23 -17.49 -9.37
C ARG A 24 -10.22 -16.38 -9.03
N LEU A 25 -10.80 -15.79 -10.07
CA LEU A 25 -11.91 -14.83 -9.95
C LEU A 25 -13.24 -15.52 -10.26
N SER A 26 -14.32 -15.01 -9.66
CA SER A 26 -15.66 -15.54 -9.93
C SER A 26 -15.98 -15.45 -11.43
N PRO A 27 -16.55 -16.50 -12.05
CA PRO A 27 -16.98 -16.46 -13.44
C PRO A 27 -18.13 -15.46 -13.67
N GLU A 28 -18.89 -15.14 -12.63
CA GLU A 28 -19.96 -14.13 -12.65
C GLU A 28 -19.42 -12.69 -12.75
N LEU A 29 -18.12 -12.49 -12.52
CA LEU A 29 -17.51 -11.17 -12.60
C LEU A 29 -17.34 -10.79 -14.09
N PRO A 30 -17.84 -9.62 -14.53
CA PRO A 30 -17.66 -9.16 -15.91
C PRO A 30 -16.19 -9.16 -16.33
N GLU A 31 -15.89 -9.44 -17.60
CA GLU A 31 -14.50 -9.60 -18.07
C GLU A 31 -13.65 -8.35 -17.79
N ILE A 32 -14.20 -7.14 -18.00
CA ILE A 32 -13.51 -5.88 -17.71
C ILE A 32 -13.06 -5.79 -16.25
N TRP A 33 -13.89 -6.28 -15.32
CA TRP A 33 -13.53 -6.32 -13.90
C TRP A 33 -12.50 -7.41 -13.62
N ARG A 34 -12.57 -8.57 -14.30
CA ARG A 34 -11.54 -9.62 -14.18
C ARG A 34 -10.17 -9.14 -14.66
N GLU A 35 -10.11 -8.39 -15.75
CA GLU A 35 -8.86 -7.79 -16.26
C GLU A 35 -8.29 -6.75 -15.29
N ILE A 36 -9.11 -5.79 -14.85
CA ILE A 36 -8.69 -4.77 -13.88
C ILE A 36 -8.12 -5.42 -12.61
N VAL A 37 -8.82 -6.45 -12.09
CA VAL A 37 -8.38 -7.14 -10.88
C VAL A 37 -7.08 -7.91 -11.10
N ARG A 38 -6.89 -8.59 -12.25
CA ARG A 38 -5.63 -9.31 -12.58
C ARG A 38 -4.44 -8.36 -12.72
N ASP A 39 -4.64 -7.17 -13.25
CA ASP A 39 -3.61 -6.15 -13.36
C ASP A 39 -3.20 -5.63 -11.98
N CYS A 40 -4.19 -5.24 -11.17
CA CYS A 40 -3.99 -4.68 -9.84
C CYS A 40 -3.40 -5.69 -8.85
N LEU A 41 -3.79 -6.96 -8.96
CA LEU A 41 -3.35 -8.02 -8.05
C LEU A 41 -2.16 -8.82 -8.58
N ALA A 42 -1.40 -8.35 -9.59
CA ALA A 42 -0.21 -9.09 -10.02
C ALA A 42 0.72 -9.41 -8.82
N PRO A 43 1.32 -10.60 -8.73
CA PRO A 43 2.05 -11.04 -7.53
C PRO A 43 3.20 -10.11 -7.15
N THR A 44 3.97 -9.65 -8.14
CA THR A 44 5.15 -8.80 -7.92
C THR A 44 4.88 -7.34 -8.26
N HIS A 45 5.58 -6.42 -7.60
CA HIS A 45 5.46 -4.99 -7.89
C HIS A 45 5.87 -4.65 -9.34
N THR A 46 6.90 -5.32 -9.87
CA THR A 46 7.37 -5.15 -11.24
C THR A 46 6.30 -5.57 -12.25
N GLU A 47 5.61 -6.68 -12.01
CA GLU A 47 4.49 -7.10 -12.86
C GLU A 47 3.30 -6.14 -12.75
N ARG A 48 2.97 -5.65 -11.55
CA ARG A 48 1.91 -4.65 -11.38
C ARG A 48 2.24 -3.35 -12.13
N ALA A 49 3.46 -2.86 -12.01
CA ALA A 49 3.92 -1.66 -12.71
C ALA A 49 3.96 -1.86 -14.24
N ALA A 50 4.27 -3.08 -14.71
CA ALA A 50 4.21 -3.39 -16.13
C ALA A 50 2.78 -3.50 -16.68
N ARG A 51 1.83 -3.99 -15.87
CA ARG A 51 0.41 -4.13 -16.24
C ARG A 51 -0.38 -2.83 -16.08
N VAL A 52 0.01 -1.98 -15.14
CA VAL A 52 -0.60 -0.67 -14.88
C VAL A 52 0.41 0.41 -15.23
N SER A 53 0.38 0.84 -16.50
CA SER A 53 1.33 1.82 -17.04
C SER A 53 1.19 3.23 -16.43
N ASP A 54 -0.04 3.61 -16.05
CA ASP A 54 -0.37 4.91 -15.45
C ASP A 54 -1.67 4.82 -14.64
N THR A 55 -1.70 5.53 -13.50
CA THR A 55 -2.85 5.57 -12.58
C THR A 55 -4.09 6.19 -13.25
N GLY A 56 -3.91 7.21 -14.09
CA GLY A 56 -5.01 7.83 -14.83
C GLY A 56 -5.65 6.87 -15.84
N ALA A 57 -4.83 6.06 -16.52
CA ALA A 57 -5.32 5.01 -17.41
C ALA A 57 -6.12 3.93 -16.65
N LEU A 58 -5.67 3.52 -15.47
CA LEU A 58 -6.39 2.58 -14.62
C LEU A 58 -7.73 3.14 -14.13
N LEU A 59 -7.74 4.38 -13.62
CA LEU A 59 -8.96 5.04 -13.15
C LEU A 59 -10.03 5.10 -14.23
N ARG A 60 -9.65 5.45 -15.47
CA ARG A 60 -10.59 5.50 -16.58
C ARG A 60 -11.19 4.13 -16.92
N ARG A 61 -10.42 3.04 -16.84
CA ARG A 61 -10.94 1.67 -17.01
C ARG A 61 -11.94 1.30 -15.91
N VAL A 62 -11.65 1.69 -14.67
CA VAL A 62 -12.55 1.48 -13.52
C VAL A 62 -13.85 2.28 -13.68
N GLU A 63 -13.78 3.55 -14.09
CA GLU A 63 -14.96 4.38 -14.36
C GLU A 63 -15.83 3.79 -15.48
N GLU A 64 -15.20 3.35 -16.58
CA GLU A 64 -15.87 2.66 -17.69
C GLU A 64 -16.55 1.37 -17.22
N ALA A 65 -15.86 0.54 -16.42
CA ALA A 65 -16.37 -0.71 -15.87
C ALA A 65 -17.51 -0.52 -14.86
N ALA A 66 -17.48 0.58 -14.09
CA ALA A 66 -18.49 0.93 -13.12
C ALA A 66 -19.74 1.56 -13.76
N GLY A 67 -19.73 1.86 -15.06
CA GLY A 67 -20.80 2.60 -15.72
C GLY A 67 -20.94 4.04 -15.20
N ALA A 68 -19.90 4.56 -14.56
CA ALA A 68 -19.87 5.95 -14.12
C ALA A 68 -19.71 6.82 -15.36
N SER A 69 -20.83 7.34 -15.87
CA SER A 69 -20.84 8.33 -16.94
C SER A 69 -19.85 9.43 -16.59
N ARG A 70 -18.87 9.70 -17.46
CA ARG A 70 -17.97 10.86 -17.36
C ARG A 70 -18.78 12.05 -16.84
N SER A 71 -18.47 12.56 -15.66
CA SER A 71 -19.00 13.85 -15.20
C SER A 71 -18.85 14.80 -16.36
N ALA A 72 -19.99 15.23 -16.92
CA ALA A 72 -20.01 15.96 -18.17
C ALA A 72 -19.06 17.14 -18.02
N ARG A 73 -17.99 17.19 -18.84
CA ARG A 73 -17.18 18.39 -18.93
C ARG A 73 -18.16 19.52 -19.25
N LEU A 74 -18.33 20.44 -18.30
CA LEU A 74 -19.15 21.62 -18.49
C LEU A 74 -18.77 22.23 -19.85
N PRO A 75 -19.76 22.56 -20.70
CA PRO A 75 -19.46 23.05 -22.03
C PRO A 75 -18.60 24.30 -21.89
N ARG A 76 -17.45 24.31 -22.57
CA ARG A 76 -16.63 25.52 -22.69
C ARG A 76 -17.50 26.57 -23.36
N LEU A 77 -18.03 27.51 -22.60
CA LEU A 77 -18.76 28.67 -23.11
C LEU A 77 -17.81 29.42 -24.05
N ARG A 78 -17.97 29.20 -25.36
CA ARG A 78 -17.35 30.04 -26.38
C ARG A 78 -17.84 31.46 -26.13
N PRO A 79 -16.96 32.45 -25.92
CA PRO A 79 -17.40 33.82 -25.75
C PRO A 79 -17.87 34.34 -27.11
N ARG A 80 -19.17 34.18 -27.39
CA ARG A 80 -19.81 34.84 -28.51
C ARG A 80 -19.90 36.31 -28.13
N ARG A 81 -18.92 37.06 -28.65
CA ARG A 81 -18.95 38.51 -28.83
C ARG A 81 -20.40 38.91 -29.09
N TRP A 82 -21.04 39.63 -28.17
CA TRP A 82 -22.10 40.61 -28.41
C TRP A 82 -22.52 41.22 -27.07
N ARG A 83 -22.21 42.52 -26.95
CA ARG A 83 -22.93 43.54 -26.17
C ARG A 83 -22.80 43.41 -24.64
N ARG A 84 -21.72 43.93 -24.02
CA ARG A 84 -21.58 45.37 -23.65
C ARG A 84 -22.93 46.01 -23.30
N ALA A 85 -23.48 45.80 -22.09
CA ALA A 85 -24.49 46.70 -21.52
C ALA A 85 -24.86 46.50 -20.04
N VAL A 86 -24.61 45.36 -19.39
CA VAL A 86 -25.11 45.15 -18.00
C VAL A 86 -24.00 45.01 -16.94
N LEU A 87 -22.74 45.13 -17.34
CA LEU A 87 -21.57 45.20 -16.45
C LEU A 87 -21.37 46.61 -15.86
N VAL A 88 -22.29 47.11 -15.03
CA VAL A 88 -21.97 48.23 -14.12
C VAL A 88 -22.59 48.08 -12.72
N ALA A 89 -23.72 47.39 -12.54
CA ALA A 89 -24.40 47.39 -11.24
C ALA A 89 -24.03 46.24 -10.27
N ALA A 90 -23.19 45.27 -10.67
CA ALA A 90 -22.88 44.09 -9.83
C ALA A 90 -21.39 43.94 -9.47
N ILE A 91 -20.54 44.96 -9.69
CA ILE A 91 -19.10 44.88 -9.41
C ILE A 91 -18.74 45.34 -7.98
N VAL A 92 -19.61 46.06 -7.27
CA VAL A 92 -19.28 46.54 -5.91
C VAL A 92 -19.60 45.52 -4.80
N ALA A 93 -20.46 44.52 -5.05
CA ALA A 93 -20.86 43.55 -4.01
C ALA A 93 -20.07 42.22 -4.00
N VAL A 94 -19.29 41.90 -5.04
CA VAL A 94 -18.51 40.64 -5.11
C VAL A 94 -17.02 40.86 -4.73
N ALA A 95 -16.56 42.10 -4.65
CA ALA A 95 -15.17 42.44 -4.30
C ALA A 95 -14.81 42.17 -2.81
N MET A 96 -15.75 41.79 -1.95
CA MET A 96 -15.50 41.41 -0.55
C MET A 96 -15.64 39.91 -0.26
N LEU A 97 -16.02 39.08 -1.25
CA LEU A 97 -16.13 37.61 -1.09
C LEU A 97 -15.46 36.81 -2.23
N GLY A 98 -14.72 37.47 -3.13
CA GLY A 98 -14.11 36.86 -4.32
C GLY A 98 -12.61 36.55 -4.22
N GLY A 99 -12.01 36.54 -3.03
CA GLY A 99 -10.57 36.30 -2.85
C GLY A 99 -10.16 34.84 -2.65
N THR A 100 -11.09 33.93 -2.32
CA THR A 100 -10.73 32.59 -1.82
C THR A 100 -10.96 31.45 -2.81
N ALA A 101 -11.63 31.67 -3.94
CA ALA A 101 -12.00 30.59 -4.86
C ALA A 101 -10.96 30.31 -5.98
N VAL A 102 -10.02 31.22 -6.23
CA VAL A 102 -9.07 31.10 -7.38
C VAL A 102 -7.79 30.32 -7.04
N THR A 103 -7.54 30.00 -5.77
CA THR A 103 -6.36 29.20 -5.38
C THR A 103 -6.62 27.69 -5.36
N TYR A 104 -7.87 27.24 -5.48
CA TYR A 104 -8.19 25.81 -5.44
C TYR A 104 -7.93 25.07 -6.77
N ALA A 105 -7.98 25.77 -7.90
CA ALA A 105 -7.86 25.13 -9.23
C ALA A 105 -6.40 24.98 -9.72
N LEU A 106 -5.41 25.38 -8.92
CA LEU A 106 -3.98 25.29 -9.26
C LEU A 106 -3.15 24.45 -8.27
N ARG A 107 -3.79 23.78 -7.31
CA ARG A 107 -3.12 22.78 -6.46
C ARG A 107 -3.43 21.39 -6.98
N ASP A 108 -2.76 21.01 -8.06
CA ASP A 108 -2.37 19.61 -8.27
C ASP A 108 -1.17 19.32 -7.35
N ASP A 109 -1.37 19.47 -6.04
CA ASP A 109 -0.52 18.77 -5.09
C ASP A 109 -1.05 17.33 -5.12
N PRO A 110 -0.23 16.31 -5.52
CA PRO A 110 -0.66 14.92 -5.35
C PRO A 110 -1.13 14.77 -3.90
N PRO A 111 -2.22 14.02 -3.62
CA PRO A 111 -2.64 13.83 -2.24
C PRO A 111 -1.41 13.37 -1.49
N ALA A 112 -0.97 14.17 -0.51
CA ALA A 112 0.22 13.89 0.26
C ALA A 112 0.10 12.42 0.65
N ALA A 113 0.95 11.58 0.05
CA ALA A 113 0.93 10.15 0.28
C ALA A 113 0.84 10.01 1.79
N ALA A 114 -0.26 9.42 2.28
CA ALA A 114 -0.55 9.36 3.70
C ALA A 114 0.77 8.96 4.37
N ALA A 115 1.33 9.87 5.19
CA ALA A 115 2.70 9.74 5.67
C ALA A 115 2.87 8.29 6.13
N PRO A 116 3.89 7.56 5.63
CA PRO A 116 4.03 6.14 5.92
C PRO A 116 3.87 5.99 7.42
N PRO A 117 3.01 5.07 7.88
CA PRO A 117 2.61 5.09 9.28
C PRO A 117 3.87 4.98 10.11
N SER A 118 4.17 6.05 10.83
CA SER A 118 5.47 6.18 11.47
C SER A 118 5.53 5.14 12.57
N CYS A 119 6.49 4.25 12.44
CA CYS A 119 6.67 3.21 13.42
C CYS A 119 7.15 3.86 14.73
N LYS A 120 6.21 4.18 15.62
CA LYS A 120 6.51 4.52 17.00
C LYS A 120 6.91 3.23 17.71
N LYS A 121 8.02 3.30 18.45
CA LYS A 121 8.65 2.28 19.31
C LYS A 121 7.82 0.98 19.48
N PRO A 122 8.39 -0.21 19.18
CA PRO A 122 7.65 -1.47 19.22
C PRO A 122 6.95 -1.67 20.58
N ALA A 123 5.67 -2.04 20.50
CA ALA A 123 4.82 -2.38 21.64
C ALA A 123 5.20 -3.75 22.20
N VAL A 124 4.97 -3.95 23.50
CA VAL A 124 5.12 -5.26 24.14
C VAL A 124 3.78 -5.99 24.03
N TYR A 125 3.81 -7.25 23.60
CA TYR A 125 2.67 -8.15 23.69
C TYR A 125 2.97 -9.25 24.72
N GLU A 126 1.91 -9.84 25.27
CA GLU A 126 1.98 -10.99 26.16
C GLU A 126 0.81 -11.91 25.84
N ASP A 127 1.11 -13.12 25.38
CA ASP A 127 0.10 -14.12 25.03
C ASP A 127 0.49 -15.52 25.51
N ALA A 128 -0.50 -16.41 25.60
CA ALA A 128 -0.30 -17.75 26.16
C ALA A 128 0.49 -18.70 25.24
N GLU A 129 0.64 -18.36 23.95
CA GLU A 129 1.23 -19.24 22.93
C GLU A 129 2.72 -18.94 22.70
N HIS A 130 3.09 -17.66 22.71
CA HIS A 130 4.42 -17.13 22.40
C HIS A 130 5.05 -16.40 23.60
N GLY A 131 4.35 -16.28 24.72
CA GLY A 131 4.81 -15.59 25.92
C GLY A 131 4.88 -14.08 25.71
N ARG A 132 5.89 -13.44 26.33
CA ARG A 132 6.11 -11.99 26.23
C ARG A 132 7.11 -11.65 25.13
N GLY A 133 6.78 -10.68 24.30
CA GLY A 133 7.66 -10.22 23.22
C GLY A 133 7.33 -8.82 22.70
N TYR A 134 7.92 -8.47 21.57
CA TYR A 134 7.77 -7.18 20.90
C TYR A 134 7.02 -7.29 19.58
N THR A 135 6.16 -6.33 19.28
CA THR A 135 5.47 -6.18 17.99
C THR A 135 5.40 -4.71 17.59
N ALA A 136 5.35 -4.42 16.30
CA ALA A 136 5.09 -3.10 15.76
C ALA A 136 3.60 -2.87 15.40
N GLY A 137 2.73 -3.85 15.63
CA GLY A 137 1.29 -3.74 15.41
C GLY A 137 0.86 -3.83 13.94
N TRP A 138 1.78 -4.20 13.04
CA TRP A 138 1.48 -4.37 11.60
C TRP A 138 1.15 -5.82 11.26
N SER A 139 1.75 -6.77 11.96
CA SER A 139 1.44 -8.19 11.85
C SER A 139 1.83 -8.93 13.13
N ASN A 140 0.99 -9.89 13.53
CA ASN A 140 1.24 -10.84 14.62
C ASN A 140 1.59 -12.25 14.12
N THR A 141 1.85 -12.43 12.82
CA THR A 141 2.10 -13.77 12.26
C THR A 141 3.54 -14.21 12.42
N TRP A 142 3.78 -15.49 12.71
CA TRP A 142 5.11 -16.11 12.82
C TRP A 142 5.41 -17.12 11.72
N GLU A 143 4.36 -17.60 11.05
CA GLU A 143 4.43 -18.68 10.05
C GLU A 143 4.73 -18.17 8.63
N PHE A 144 4.57 -16.86 8.40
CA PHE A 144 4.82 -16.28 7.08
C PHE A 144 6.31 -16.12 6.83
N VAL A 145 6.77 -16.76 5.76
CA VAL A 145 8.11 -16.54 5.23
C VAL A 145 8.06 -15.31 4.33
N VAL A 146 8.82 -14.26 4.67
CA VAL A 146 9.00 -13.10 3.80
C VAL A 146 10.43 -12.94 3.29
N LYS A 147 10.57 -12.57 2.02
CA LYS A 147 11.88 -12.41 1.34
C LYS A 147 11.91 -11.23 0.37
N GLN A 148 13.09 -10.92 -0.15
CA GLN A 148 13.29 -9.81 -1.08
C GLN A 148 12.34 -9.87 -2.28
N GLY A 149 11.74 -8.73 -2.61
CA GLY A 149 10.74 -8.57 -3.68
C GLY A 149 9.28 -8.69 -3.21
N GLU A 150 9.06 -9.15 -1.98
CA GLU A 150 7.73 -9.18 -1.37
C GLU A 150 7.43 -7.87 -0.64
N GLY A 151 6.16 -7.67 -0.25
CA GLY A 151 5.72 -6.46 0.44
C GLY A 151 4.46 -6.70 1.27
N GLY A 152 4.12 -5.77 2.14
CA GLY A 152 2.92 -5.84 2.97
C GLY A 152 3.17 -5.52 4.44
N SER A 153 2.15 -5.77 5.28
CA SER A 153 2.21 -5.42 6.70
C SER A 153 3.23 -6.26 7.48
N GLN A 154 3.50 -7.50 7.03
CA GLN A 154 4.56 -8.34 7.58
C GLN A 154 5.94 -7.74 7.31
N VAL A 155 6.18 -7.22 6.12
CA VAL A 155 7.46 -6.56 5.80
C VAL A 155 7.62 -5.29 6.63
N ARG A 156 6.55 -4.51 6.79
CA ARG A 156 6.54 -3.31 7.62
C ARG A 156 6.84 -3.62 9.09
N GLU A 157 6.28 -4.72 9.61
CA GLU A 157 6.58 -5.27 10.94
C GLU A 157 8.08 -5.56 11.09
N ALA A 158 8.66 -6.31 10.14
CA ALA A 158 10.08 -6.67 10.17
C ALA A 158 10.98 -5.42 10.11
N GLN A 159 10.73 -4.51 9.17
CA GLN A 159 11.49 -3.26 9.03
C GLN A 159 11.48 -2.44 10.33
N CYS A 160 10.33 -2.35 10.97
CA CYS A 160 10.17 -1.63 12.22
C CYS A 160 10.95 -2.26 13.37
N LEU A 161 10.85 -3.57 13.56
CA LEU A 161 11.59 -4.29 14.59
C LEU A 161 13.10 -4.20 14.33
N LEU A 162 13.55 -4.39 13.09
CA LEU A 162 14.96 -4.24 12.72
C LEU A 162 15.49 -2.85 13.07
N ARG A 163 14.76 -1.78 12.72
CA ARG A 163 15.17 -0.40 12.96
C ARG A 163 15.15 -0.03 14.44
N TYR A 164 14.04 -0.27 15.13
CA TYR A 164 13.78 0.32 16.45
C TYR A 164 14.06 -0.61 17.63
N LEU A 165 13.96 -1.93 17.44
CA LEU A 165 14.30 -2.89 18.49
C LEU A 165 15.76 -3.33 18.37
N HIS A 166 16.22 -3.58 17.14
CA HIS A 166 17.55 -4.13 16.87
C HIS A 166 18.56 -3.10 16.37
N GLY A 167 18.18 -1.82 16.30
CA GLY A 167 19.08 -0.72 15.97
C GLY A 167 19.68 -0.75 14.57
N ILE A 168 19.07 -1.47 13.62
CA ILE A 168 19.54 -1.59 12.23
C ILE A 168 18.90 -0.48 11.40
N SER A 169 19.54 0.69 11.37
CA SER A 169 19.04 1.84 10.61
C SER A 169 19.17 1.66 9.09
N GLU A 170 20.07 0.77 8.65
CA GLU A 170 20.37 0.44 7.25
C GLU A 170 19.21 -0.26 6.53
N VAL A 171 18.19 -0.69 7.28
CA VAL A 171 16.97 -1.33 6.74
C VAL A 171 16.18 -0.43 5.78
N GLY A 172 16.44 0.88 5.81
CA GLY A 172 15.72 1.87 5.03
C GLY A 172 14.38 2.25 5.66
N GLU A 173 13.56 2.97 4.90
CA GLU A 173 12.25 3.42 5.37
C GLU A 173 11.32 2.25 5.69
N VAL A 174 10.41 2.47 6.65
CA VAL A 174 9.42 1.47 7.07
C VAL A 174 8.20 1.57 6.12
N ASP A 175 8.45 1.27 4.84
CA ASP A 175 7.51 1.43 3.72
C ASP A 175 6.68 0.17 3.44
N GLY A 176 7.08 -0.98 4.01
CA GLY A 176 6.46 -2.27 3.78
C GLY A 176 6.94 -2.97 2.50
N ASP A 177 8.01 -2.49 1.86
CA ASP A 177 8.60 -3.09 0.67
C ASP A 177 9.94 -3.78 0.99
N PHE A 178 10.04 -5.07 0.66
CA PHE A 178 11.24 -5.84 0.97
C PHE A 178 12.29 -5.62 -0.12
N GLY A 179 12.91 -4.46 -0.09
CA GLY A 179 13.98 -4.06 -0.99
C GLY A 179 15.36 -4.59 -0.60
N PRO A 180 16.41 -4.25 -1.38
CA PRO A 180 17.79 -4.65 -1.10
C PRO A 180 18.30 -4.18 0.27
N LEU A 181 17.87 -3.00 0.74
CA LEU A 181 18.22 -2.48 2.06
C LEU A 181 17.62 -3.34 3.18
N THR A 182 16.35 -3.71 3.06
CA THR A 182 15.69 -4.62 4.01
C THR A 182 16.35 -5.99 4.01
N HIS A 183 16.72 -6.53 2.84
CA HIS A 183 17.47 -7.79 2.75
C HIS A 183 18.81 -7.73 3.47
N ALA A 184 19.62 -6.70 3.22
CA ALA A 184 20.90 -6.52 3.89
C ALA A 184 20.74 -6.40 5.42
N ALA A 185 19.69 -5.72 5.88
CA ALA A 185 19.37 -5.61 7.30
C ALA A 185 18.96 -6.95 7.92
N VAL A 186 18.15 -7.76 7.23
CA VAL A 186 17.77 -9.11 7.69
C VAL A 186 19.00 -10.01 7.78
N VAL A 187 19.85 -10.03 6.77
CA VAL A 187 21.11 -10.79 6.79
C VAL A 187 21.98 -10.36 7.98
N SER A 188 22.09 -9.05 8.21
CA SER A 188 22.87 -8.50 9.33
C SER A 188 22.28 -8.90 10.68
N PHE A 189 20.96 -8.84 10.82
CA PHE A 189 20.26 -9.31 12.01
C PHE A 189 20.50 -10.80 12.27
N GLN A 190 20.28 -11.65 11.25
CA GLN A 190 20.46 -13.10 11.36
C GLN A 190 21.88 -13.46 11.82
N LYS A 191 22.90 -12.80 11.27
CA LYS A 191 24.30 -12.97 11.73
C LYS A 191 24.47 -12.64 13.21
N ARG A 192 23.90 -11.53 13.68
CA ARG A 192 23.98 -11.14 15.10
C ARG A 192 23.18 -12.07 16.02
N ALA A 193 22.10 -12.64 15.52
CA ALA A 193 21.25 -13.58 16.24
C ALA A 193 21.76 -15.04 16.19
N GLY A 194 22.87 -15.32 15.49
CA GLY A 194 23.40 -16.68 15.33
C GLY A 194 22.53 -17.59 14.46
N LEU A 195 21.78 -17.01 13.53
CA LEU A 195 20.93 -17.72 12.57
C LEU A 195 21.62 -17.88 11.21
N ASP A 196 21.11 -18.78 10.38
CA ASP A 196 21.48 -18.86 8.97
C ASP A 196 21.17 -17.52 8.27
N ALA A 197 22.20 -16.90 7.71
CA ALA A 197 22.13 -15.54 7.17
C ALA A 197 21.69 -15.51 5.70
N ASP A 198 20.54 -16.13 5.43
CA ASP A 198 19.96 -16.32 4.09
C ASP A 198 19.13 -15.11 3.59
N GLY A 199 18.90 -14.11 4.44
CA GLY A 199 18.11 -12.92 4.10
C GLY A 199 16.60 -13.16 4.06
N ILE A 200 16.13 -14.34 4.51
CA ILE A 200 14.73 -14.74 4.52
C ILE A 200 14.20 -14.65 5.96
N VAL A 201 13.10 -13.92 6.16
CA VAL A 201 12.45 -13.85 7.47
C VAL A 201 11.45 -15.00 7.58
N GLY A 202 11.94 -16.16 8.04
CA GLY A 202 11.12 -17.33 8.37
C GLY A 202 10.79 -17.45 9.87
N PRO A 203 10.15 -18.54 10.32
CA PRO A 203 9.70 -18.70 11.71
C PRO A 203 10.79 -18.50 12.77
N ARG A 204 12.01 -19.02 12.53
CA ARG A 204 13.16 -18.81 13.43
C ARG A 204 13.59 -17.34 13.50
N THR A 205 13.57 -16.64 12.38
CA THR A 205 13.91 -15.22 12.31
C THR A 205 12.82 -14.37 12.97
N TRP A 206 11.54 -14.69 12.77
CA TRP A 206 10.43 -14.04 13.47
C TRP A 206 10.55 -14.20 14.98
N SER A 207 10.79 -15.44 15.44
CA SER A 207 11.06 -15.76 16.85
C SER A 207 12.12 -14.84 17.43
N ALA A 208 13.28 -14.74 16.76
CA ALA A 208 14.37 -13.87 17.20
C ALA A 208 14.04 -12.37 17.13
N LEU A 209 13.34 -11.92 16.08
CA LEU A 209 13.00 -10.51 15.88
C LEU A 209 12.11 -9.96 16.99
N ARG A 210 11.16 -10.76 17.46
CA ARG A 210 10.17 -10.36 18.45
C ARG A 210 10.53 -10.77 19.88
N LYS A 211 11.61 -11.53 20.08
CA LYS A 211 12.02 -11.95 21.42
C LYS A 211 12.28 -10.73 22.30
N ALA A 212 11.73 -10.73 23.52
CA ALA A 212 12.19 -9.82 24.54
C ALA A 212 13.61 -10.23 24.94
N GLY A 213 14.61 -9.37 24.68
CA GLY A 213 15.94 -9.58 25.23
C GLY A 213 15.83 -9.61 26.76
N GLU A 214 16.25 -10.71 27.38
CA GLU A 214 16.56 -10.70 28.80
C GLU A 214 17.79 -9.79 28.94
N ALA A 215 17.58 -8.61 29.51
CA ALA A 215 18.64 -7.67 29.84
C ALA A 215 19.46 -8.18 31.02
#